data_AF-A0AAV7M5H4-F1
#
_entry.id   AF-A0AAV7M5H4-F1
#
_cell.length_a   1.000
_cell.length_b   1.000
_cell.length_c   1.000
_cell.angle_alpha   90.00
_cell.angle_beta   90.00
_cell.angle_gamma   90.00
#
_symmetry.space_group_name_H-M   'P 1'
#
loop_
_entity.id
_entity.type
_entity.pdbx_description
1 polymer ?
#
loop_
_entity_poly.entity_id
_entity_poly.type
_entity_poly.pdbx_seq_one_letter_code
_entity_poly.pdbx_strand_id
1 'polypeptide(L)'
;MEIGVTRHRVLCTGKGHSKFKQVIKINGNPIDALIDSGCRQSVIRRDLLDPTDPTPNQWVTICCIHGDKEQYPLALVKIEWGEYHDFLPVGIMDRLIEDCIIGTDYIRFYDLLDQT
;
A
#
# COMPACT_ATOMS: atom_id res chain seq x y z
N MET A 1 -1.48 -28.22 2.46
CA MET A 1 -2.03 -27.17 1.59
C MET A 1 -1.06 -26.00 1.70
N GLU A 2 -0.01 -25.97 0.88
CA GLU A 2 0.93 -24.85 0.84
C GLU A 2 0.29 -23.73 0.03
N ILE A 3 -0.13 -22.67 0.72
CA ILE A 3 -0.45 -21.41 0.06
C ILE A 3 0.86 -20.80 -0.44
N GLY A 4 1.04 -20.83 -1.75
CA GLY A 4 2.23 -20.33 -2.43
C GLY A 4 2.50 -18.87 -2.03
N VAL A 5 3.70 -18.62 -1.52
CA VAL A 5 4.19 -17.28 -1.25
C VAL A 5 4.48 -16.62 -2.61
N THR A 6 3.53 -15.85 -3.12
CA THR A 6 3.71 -15.12 -4.39
C THR A 6 4.77 -14.04 -4.19
N ARG A 7 5.89 -14.22 -4.89
CA ARG A 7 7.03 -13.28 -4.88
C ARG A 7 6.69 -12.06 -5.74
N HIS A 8 6.13 -11.02 -5.15
CA HIS A 8 5.94 -9.75 -5.86
C HIS A 8 7.22 -8.91 -5.80
N ARG A 9 7.77 -8.56 -6.96
CA ARG A 9 8.90 -7.64 -7.10
C ARG A 9 8.37 -6.21 -7.09
N VAL A 10 8.77 -5.43 -6.08
CA VAL A 10 8.52 -3.99 -6.03
C VAL A 10 9.68 -3.25 -6.68
N LEU A 11 9.37 -2.25 -7.50
CA LEU A 11 10.30 -1.19 -7.87
C LEU A 11 9.59 0.06 -7.37
N CYS A 12 10.23 0.87 -6.52
CA CYS A 12 9.81 2.23 -6.23
C CYS A 12 10.72 3.12 -7.09
N THR A 13 10.23 3.96 -7.99
CA THR A 13 11.08 4.88 -8.76
C THR A 13 10.90 6.30 -8.27
N GLY A 14 11.76 6.75 -7.38
CA GLY A 14 11.79 8.15 -6.94
C GLY A 14 12.40 9.06 -8.00
N LYS A 15 11.62 9.50 -9.00
CA LYS A 15 11.91 10.71 -9.79
C LYS A 15 10.61 11.44 -10.21
N GLY A 16 10.38 12.59 -9.57
CA GLY A 16 9.71 13.80 -10.07
C GLY A 16 8.52 13.66 -11.01
N HIS A 17 7.33 13.38 -10.45
CA HIS A 17 6.05 13.80 -11.02
C HIS A 17 5.17 14.32 -9.87
N SER A 18 4.19 15.18 -10.16
CA SER A 18 3.27 15.79 -9.17
C SER A 18 2.82 14.75 -8.15
N LYS A 19 2.96 15.03 -6.85
CA LYS A 19 2.47 14.13 -5.79
C LYS A 19 0.93 14.11 -5.87
N PHE A 20 0.38 13.07 -6.47
CA PHE A 20 -1.06 12.88 -6.50
C PHE A 20 -1.49 12.28 -5.16
N LYS A 21 -2.27 13.03 -4.38
CA LYS A 21 -2.81 12.59 -3.09
C LYS A 21 -4.32 12.52 -3.14
N GLN A 22 -4.87 11.49 -2.52
CA GLN A 22 -6.31 11.31 -2.39
C GLN A 22 -6.65 10.95 -0.95
N VAL A 23 -7.70 11.59 -0.41
CA VAL A 23 -8.30 11.14 0.85
C VAL A 23 -9.12 9.89 0.57
N ILE A 24 -8.76 8.80 1.23
CA ILE A 24 -9.48 7.51 1.23
C ILE A 24 -9.73 7.10 2.67
N LYS A 25 -10.60 6.11 2.90
CA LYS A 25 -10.70 5.46 4.22
C LYS A 25 -10.01 4.11 4.19
N ILE A 26 -9.25 3.83 5.24
CA ILE A 26 -8.68 2.52 5.55
C ILE A 26 -9.32 2.01 6.84
N ASN A 27 -9.98 0.85 6.76
CA ASN A 27 -10.70 0.27 7.91
C ASN A 27 -11.67 1.28 8.57
N GLY A 28 -12.33 2.12 7.77
CA GLY A 28 -13.22 3.19 8.25
C GLY A 28 -12.55 4.52 8.61
N ASN A 29 -11.21 4.56 8.76
CA ASN A 29 -10.48 5.75 9.16
C ASN A 29 -9.99 6.56 7.93
N PRO A 30 -10.33 7.86 7.83
CA PRO A 30 -9.85 8.70 6.72
C PRO A 30 -8.34 8.97 6.84
N ILE A 31 -7.61 8.82 5.75
CA ILE A 31 -6.16 9.07 5.66
C ILE A 31 -5.78 9.75 4.33
N ASP A 32 -4.63 10.40 4.30
CA ASP A 32 -4.03 10.95 3.08
C ASP A 32 -3.17 9.90 2.37
N ALA A 33 -3.65 9.35 1.27
CA ALA A 33 -2.89 8.38 0.47
C ALA A 33 -2.14 9.05 -0.69
N LEU A 34 -0.85 8.74 -0.84
CA LEU A 34 -0.10 9.03 -2.07
C LEU A 34 -0.41 7.96 -3.11
N ILE A 35 -0.83 8.36 -4.31
CA ILE A 35 -1.06 7.44 -5.43
C ILE A 35 0.19 7.44 -6.31
N ASP A 36 0.89 6.31 -6.37
CA ASP A 36 2.21 6.22 -6.98
C ASP A 36 2.29 5.09 -8.00
N SER A 37 2.27 5.44 -9.29
CA SER A 37 2.41 4.47 -10.40
C SER A 37 3.81 3.87 -10.47
N GLY A 38 4.78 4.55 -9.85
CA GLY A 38 6.12 4.06 -9.63
C GLY A 38 6.21 3.05 -8.49
N CYS A 39 5.12 2.72 -7.80
CA CYS A 39 5.07 1.71 -6.74
C CYS A 39 4.18 0.53 -7.14
N ARG A 40 4.72 -0.69 -7.08
CA ARG A 40 3.97 -1.93 -7.43
C ARG A 40 3.23 -2.58 -6.27
N GLN A 41 3.45 -2.08 -5.06
CA GLN A 41 2.92 -2.65 -3.83
C GLN A 41 2.47 -1.51 -2.94
N SER A 42 1.24 -1.59 -2.46
CA SER A 42 0.71 -0.61 -1.52
C SER A 42 1.28 -0.84 -0.12
N VAL A 43 1.57 0.25 0.58
CA VAL A 43 2.13 0.25 1.94
C VAL A 43 1.43 1.26 2.83
N ILE A 44 1.36 0.97 4.13
CA ILE A 44 0.73 1.83 5.13
C ILE A 44 1.62 1.97 6.36
N ARG A 45 1.54 3.14 7.00
CA ARG A 45 2.25 3.38 8.25
C ARG A 45 1.62 2.60 9.41
N ARG A 46 2.45 1.99 10.25
CA ARG A 46 2.01 1.08 11.32
C ARG A 46 1.02 1.70 12.30
N ASP A 47 1.19 2.97 12.62
CA ASP A 47 0.38 3.74 13.60
C ASP A 47 -1.06 4.00 13.12
N LEU A 48 -1.37 3.75 11.85
CA LEU A 48 -2.71 3.87 11.27
C LEU A 48 -3.50 2.56 11.29
N LEU A 49 -2.91 1.50 11.83
CA LEU A 49 -3.50 0.17 11.94
C LEU A 49 -3.66 -0.23 13.40
N ASP A 50 -4.70 -1.00 13.68
CA ASP A 50 -4.85 -1.62 14.98
C ASP A 50 -3.71 -2.65 15.20
N PRO A 51 -3.30 -2.89 16.46
CA PRO A 51 -2.29 -3.88 16.78
C PRO A 51 -2.58 -5.27 16.21
N THR A 52 -3.86 -5.60 16.05
CA THR A 52 -4.38 -6.89 15.57
C THR A 52 -4.53 -6.99 14.05
N ASP A 53 -4.37 -5.89 13.31
CA ASP A 53 -4.53 -5.86 11.85
C ASP A 53 -3.47 -6.63 11.04
N PRO A 54 -2.21 -6.81 11.50
CA PRO A 54 -1.24 -7.62 10.76
C PRO A 54 -1.73 -9.05 10.58
N THR A 55 -1.71 -9.54 9.34
CA THR A 55 -2.04 -10.93 9.03
C THR A 55 -0.92 -11.85 9.55
N PRO A 56 -1.22 -12.80 10.46
CA PRO A 56 -0.19 -13.63 11.07
C PRO A 56 0.66 -14.38 10.04
N ASN A 57 1.98 -14.32 10.21
CA ASN A 57 2.98 -14.98 9.36
C ASN A 57 2.96 -14.58 7.88
N GLN A 58 2.32 -13.46 7.52
CA GLN A 58 2.37 -12.93 6.15
C GLN A 58 3.25 -11.70 6.06
N TRP A 59 4.05 -11.67 5.00
CA TRP A 59 5.07 -10.66 4.76
C TRP A 59 5.09 -10.30 3.30
N VAL A 60 5.47 -9.06 3.01
CA VAL A 60 5.80 -8.60 1.67
C VAL A 60 7.27 -8.22 1.60
N THR A 61 7.93 -8.60 0.49
CA THR A 61 9.30 -8.17 0.23
C THR A 61 9.28 -6.92 -0.63
N ILE A 62 9.79 -5.82 -0.10
CA ILE A 62 9.86 -4.54 -0.80
C ILE A 62 11.32 -4.31 -1.21
N CYS A 63 11.53 -3.96 -2.47
CA CYS A 63 12.85 -3.57 -2.97
C CYS A 63 12.94 -2.04 -3.01
N CYS A 64 13.94 -1.48 -2.36
CA CYS A 64 14.20 -0.06 -2.44
C CYS A 64 14.93 0.28 -3.77
N ILE A 65 15.00 1.57 -4.11
CA ILE A 65 15.71 2.08 -5.30
C ILE A 65 17.19 1.67 -5.35
N HIS A 66 17.81 1.37 -4.20
CA HIS A 66 19.21 1.00 -4.09
C HIS A 66 19.43 -0.51 -4.27
N GLY A 67 18.36 -1.27 -4.49
CA GLY A 67 18.42 -2.73 -4.68
C GLY A 67 18.36 -3.52 -3.38
N ASP A 68 18.32 -2.86 -2.23
CA ASP A 68 18.09 -3.52 -0.94
C ASP A 68 16.69 -4.12 -0.92
N LYS A 69 16.57 -5.29 -0.30
CA LYS A 69 15.30 -5.99 -0.12
C LYS A 69 15.05 -6.14 1.35
N GLU A 70 13.88 -5.71 1.79
CA GLU A 70 13.46 -5.83 3.17
C GLU A 70 12.07 -6.47 3.23
N GLN A 71 11.83 -7.24 4.30
CA GLN A 71 10.55 -7.88 4.55
C GLN A 71 9.76 -7.06 5.55
N TYR A 72 8.50 -6.79 5.20
CA TYR A 72 7.57 -6.05 6.03
C TYR A 72 6.35 -6.92 6.32
N PRO A 73 5.78 -6.85 7.53
CA PRO A 73 4.50 -7.51 7.82
C PRO A 73 3.43 -7.07 6.82
N LEU A 74 2.44 -7.91 6.60
CA LEU A 74 1.30 -7.62 5.72
C LEU A 74 0.03 -7.43 6.54
N ALA A 75 -0.84 -6.51 6.14
CA ALA A 75 -2.22 -6.42 6.63
C ALA A 75 -3.19 -6.49 5.44
N LEU A 76 -4.33 -7.15 5.62
CA LEU A 76 -5.45 -7.04 4.67
C LEU A 76 -6.35 -5.91 5.14
N VAL A 77 -6.38 -4.80 4.40
CA VAL A 77 -7.16 -3.61 4.79
C VAL A 77 -8.35 -3.41 3.88
N LYS A 78 -9.42 -2.83 4.42
CA LYS A 78 -10.57 -2.37 3.65
C LYS A 78 -10.30 -0.94 3.16
N ILE A 79 -10.24 -0.74 1.85
CA ILE A 79 -10.20 0.57 1.21
C ILE A 79 -11.63 1.00 0.91
N GLU A 80 -11.97 2.23 1.28
CA GLU A 80 -13.26 2.83 0.97
C GLU A 80 -13.06 4.21 0.34
N TRP A 81 -13.60 4.39 -0.86
CA TRP A 81 -13.44 5.61 -1.64
C TRP A 81 -14.65 5.79 -2.56
N GLY A 82 -15.38 6.90 -2.39
CA GLY A 82 -16.69 7.07 -3.02
C GLY A 82 -17.63 5.93 -2.63
N GLU A 83 -18.19 5.26 -3.65
CA GLU A 83 -19.05 4.08 -3.52
C GLU A 83 -18.27 2.75 -3.53
N TYR A 84 -16.94 2.80 -3.67
CA TYR A 84 -16.09 1.62 -3.78
C TYR A 84 -15.65 1.12 -2.40
N HIS A 85 -15.70 -0.20 -2.22
CA HIS A 85 -15.28 -0.90 -1.00
C HIS A 85 -14.51 -2.16 -1.38
N ASP A 86 -13.18 -2.08 -1.36
CA ASP A 86 -12.29 -3.17 -1.78
C ASP A 86 -11.40 -3.63 -0.62
N PHE A 87 -10.87 -4.85 -0.69
CA PHE A 87 -9.82 -5.30 0.21
C PHE A 87 -8.48 -5.33 -0.51
N LEU A 88 -7.44 -4.78 0.12
CA LEU A 88 -6.09 -4.72 -0.43
C LEU A 88 -5.07 -5.24 0.60
N PRO A 89 -4.22 -6.21 0.25
CA PRO A 89 -3.06 -6.55 1.05
C PRO A 89 -2.02 -5.42 0.96
N VAL A 90 -1.65 -4.84 2.11
CA VAL A 90 -0.70 -3.73 2.20
C VAL A 90 0.48 -4.10 3.08
N GLY A 91 1.68 -3.69 2.68
CA GLY A 91 2.87 -3.81 3.53
C GLY A 91 2.84 -2.79 4.68
N ILE A 92 3.26 -3.21 5.86
CA ILE A 92 3.26 -2.38 7.07
C ILE A 92 4.66 -1.83 7.34
N MET A 93 4.80 -0.51 7.41
CA MET A 93 6.07 0.17 7.64
C MET A 93 6.01 1.10 8.84
N ASP A 94 7.00 1.05 9.74
CA ASP A 94 7.04 1.91 10.93
C ASP A 94 7.41 3.36 10.59
N ARG A 95 8.24 3.58 9.57
CA ARG A 95 8.82 4.89 9.22
C ARG A 95 8.50 5.32 7.80
N LEU A 96 7.24 5.14 7.40
CA LEU A 96 6.74 5.68 6.14
C LEU A 96 6.50 7.19 6.27
N ILE A 97 7.00 7.99 5.32
CA ILE A 97 6.82 9.45 5.33
C ILE A 97 5.36 9.82 5.09
N GLU A 98 4.74 9.15 4.13
CA GLU A 98 3.32 9.30 3.84
C GLU A 98 2.51 8.38 4.78
N ASP A 99 1.23 8.69 4.99
CA ASP A 99 0.34 7.83 5.78
C ASP A 99 0.12 6.48 5.08
N CYS A 100 -0.14 6.53 3.77
CA CYS A 100 -0.24 5.36 2.91
C CYS A 100 0.28 5.71 1.51
N ILE A 101 0.90 4.73 0.85
CA ILE A 101 1.19 4.76 -0.58
C ILE A 101 0.34 3.68 -1.23
N ILE A 102 -0.50 4.07 -2.18
CA ILE A 102 -1.27 3.17 -3.03
C ILE A 102 -0.50 2.97 -4.33
N GLY A 103 -0.09 1.73 -4.56
CA GLY A 103 0.59 1.29 -5.78
C GLY A 103 -0.37 0.70 -6.81
N THR A 104 0.20 0.26 -7.92
CA THR A 104 -0.52 -0.33 -9.06
C THR A 104 -1.16 -1.69 -8.75
N ASP A 105 -0.94 -2.25 -7.56
CA ASP A 105 -1.59 -3.47 -7.07
C ASP A 105 -3.04 -3.24 -6.63
N TYR A 106 -3.46 -1.99 -6.46
CA TYR A 106 -4.86 -1.67 -6.21
C TYR A 106 -5.70 -1.74 -7.50
N ILE A 107 -6.81 -2.47 -7.46
CA ILE A 107 -7.65 -2.71 -8.64
C ILE A 107 -8.27 -1.42 -9.23
N ARG A 108 -8.45 -0.38 -8.41
CA ARG A 108 -8.98 0.94 -8.82
C ARG A 108 -7.90 2.01 -8.90
N PHE A 109 -6.64 1.61 -9.08
CA PHE A 109 -5.51 2.54 -9.13
C PHE A 109 -5.71 3.68 -10.16
N TYR A 110 -6.16 3.36 -11.38
CA TYR A 110 -6.40 4.38 -12.41
C TYR A 110 -7.64 5.24 -12.11
N ASP A 111 -8.69 4.65 -11.53
CA ASP A 111 -9.86 5.42 -11.10
C ASP A 111 -9.44 6.49 -10.07
N LEU A 112 -8.55 6.13 -9.12
CA LEU A 112 -7.98 7.09 -8.17
C LEU A 112 -7.16 8.20 -8.86
N LEU A 113 -6.40 7.88 -9.91
CA LEU A 113 -5.57 8.85 -10.64
C LEU A 113 -6.39 9.82 -11.51
N ASP A 114 -7.51 9.36 -12.08
CA ASP A 114 -8.25 10.07 -13.12
C ASP A 114 -9.22 11.13 -12.57
N GLN A 115 -9.26 11.39 -11.25
CA GLN A 115 -10.12 12.42 -10.64
C GLN A 115 -9.53 13.85 -10.62
N THR A 116 -8.63 14.17 -11.56
CA THR A 116 -8.17 15.56 -11.79
C THR A 116 -9.14 16.37 -12.65
#